data_AF-A0A349XPP5-F1
#
_entry.id   AF-A0A349XPP5-F1
#
_cell.length_a   1.000
_cell.length_b   1.000
_cell.length_c   1.000
_cell.angle_alpha   90.00
_cell.angle_beta   90.00
_cell.angle_gamma   90.00
#
_symmetry.space_group_name_H-M   'P 1'
#
loop_
_entity.id
_entity.type
_entity.pdbx_description
1 polymer ?
#
loop_
_entity_poly.entity_id
_entity_poly.type
_entity_poly.pdbx_seq_one_letter_code
_entity_poly.pdbx_strand_id
1 'polypeptide(L)'
;SVPPAYALKIAPWMFRFWRACAASKVEHSTAAQTALMDLSRAELEPFLKKTDTIAMLRKEGNLQVYESDAEFEASLGGWKARERHGIEFRHLNAEQMAEIQPGIAPRFICGTFTPGWYSIADPRLYTLALADHFRTMGGRIECLDIASLRPLEDGVVVVSHDGRTRKAGRVVLAAGAFSHRIARSLGEKIPLETERGYNTTLPSGAFDLRTQVTFGGHGFVVTRLSSGIRVGGAVELGGLELPANFARSEALLAKAKAFLPGLKSEGGKQWMGFRPSLPDSLPAIGHARHTARVVYAFGHGHLGLTQSAGTARIVADILTGQKPAIDTSAFSPQRF
;
A
#
# COMPACT_ATOMS: atom_id res chain seq x y z
N SER A 1 6.52 -5.35 14.92
CA SER A 1 7.44 -6.20 15.72
C SER A 1 8.18 -7.17 14.82
N VAL A 2 9.35 -7.63 15.26
CA VAL A 2 10.11 -8.71 14.61
C VAL A 2 10.01 -9.96 15.49
N PRO A 3 9.51 -11.11 15.01
CA PRO A 3 9.55 -12.36 15.76
C PRO A 3 11.00 -12.74 16.07
N PRO A 4 11.35 -13.20 17.29
CA PRO A 4 12.72 -13.55 17.64
C PRO A 4 13.35 -14.57 16.67
N ALA A 5 12.57 -15.59 16.26
CA ALA A 5 12.99 -16.59 15.28
C ALA A 5 13.32 -16.02 13.88
N TYR A 6 12.88 -14.80 13.57
CA TYR A 6 13.13 -14.13 12.29
C TYR A 6 14.23 -13.06 12.36
N ALA A 7 14.74 -12.75 13.56
CA ALA A 7 15.62 -11.59 13.78
C ALA A 7 16.92 -11.66 12.95
N LEU A 8 17.59 -12.81 12.90
CA LEU A 8 18.82 -12.97 12.13
C LEU A 8 18.58 -12.89 10.62
N LYS A 9 17.46 -13.44 10.13
CA LYS A 9 17.10 -13.43 8.71
C LYS A 9 16.83 -12.03 8.20
N ILE A 10 16.21 -11.17 9.01
CA ILE A 10 15.89 -9.79 8.62
C ILE A 10 17.02 -8.78 8.88
N ALA A 11 18.04 -9.13 9.66
CA ALA A 11 19.11 -8.20 10.04
C ALA A 11 19.76 -7.44 8.86
N PRO A 12 20.06 -8.07 7.69
CA PRO A 12 20.60 -7.35 6.54
C PRO A 12 19.65 -6.30 5.94
N TRP A 13 18.34 -6.53 6.04
CA TRP A 13 17.32 -5.55 5.64
C TRP A 13 17.24 -4.42 6.66
N MET A 14 17.25 -4.75 7.96
CA MET A 14 17.23 -3.77 9.05
C MET A 14 18.41 -2.81 9.01
N PHE A 15 19.60 -3.32 8.69
CA PHE A 15 20.78 -2.47 8.51
C PHE A 15 20.60 -1.48 7.35
N ARG A 16 20.03 -1.92 6.22
CA ARG A 16 19.73 -1.03 5.08
C ARG A 16 18.66 0.00 5.44
N PHE A 17 17.62 -0.42 6.15
CA PHE A 17 16.54 0.46 6.60
C PHE A 17 17.08 1.55 7.54
N TRP A 18 17.89 1.17 8.52
CA TRP A 18 18.56 2.13 9.41
C TRP A 18 19.41 3.16 8.65
N ARG A 19 20.18 2.73 7.63
CA ARG A 19 20.93 3.66 6.78
C ARG A 19 20.03 4.58 5.96
N ALA A 20 18.86 4.11 5.53
CA ALA A 20 17.88 4.90 4.81
C ALA A 20 17.17 5.93 5.70
N CYS A 21 17.22 5.77 7.02
CA CYS A 21 16.70 6.75 7.99
C CYS A 21 17.60 7.99 8.18
N ALA A 22 18.77 8.06 7.55
CA ALA A 22 19.61 9.27 7.60
C ALA A 22 18.85 10.48 7.02
N ALA A 23 19.00 11.67 7.60
CA ALA A 23 18.19 12.85 7.25
C ALA A 23 18.18 13.17 5.75
N SER A 24 19.34 13.15 5.10
CA SER A 24 19.45 13.39 3.65
C SER A 24 18.79 12.30 2.79
N LYS A 25 18.75 11.06 3.28
CA LYS A 25 18.05 9.94 2.62
C LYS A 25 16.55 10.05 2.78
N VAL A 26 16.08 10.44 3.97
CA VAL A 26 14.66 10.72 4.23
C VAL A 26 14.17 11.87 3.35
N GLU A 27 14.94 12.95 3.24
CA GLU A 27 14.61 14.09 2.37
C GLU A 27 14.52 13.65 0.90
N HIS A 28 15.52 12.93 0.40
CA HIS A 28 15.52 12.40 -0.97
C HIS A 28 14.32 11.47 -1.24
N SER A 29 14.05 10.51 -0.35
CA SER A 29 12.89 9.62 -0.47
C SER A 29 11.57 10.39 -0.37
N THR A 30 11.49 11.42 0.47
CA THR A 30 10.28 12.25 0.57
C THR A 30 10.01 12.98 -0.73
N ALA A 31 11.03 13.60 -1.33
CA ALA A 31 10.89 14.30 -2.62
C ALA A 31 10.44 13.35 -3.74
N ALA A 32 11.08 12.18 -3.86
CA ALA A 32 10.70 11.16 -4.83
C ALA A 32 9.25 10.67 -4.60
N GLN A 33 8.90 10.36 -3.35
CA GLN A 33 7.56 9.88 -3.00
C GLN A 33 6.49 10.93 -3.31
N THR A 34 6.74 12.20 -3.03
CA THR A 34 5.84 13.32 -3.39
C THR A 34 5.62 13.37 -4.89
N ALA A 35 6.68 13.31 -5.71
CA ALA A 35 6.54 13.31 -7.16
C ALA A 35 5.67 12.14 -7.68
N LEU A 36 5.84 10.93 -7.13
CA LEU A 36 5.00 9.79 -7.49
C LEU A 36 3.55 9.93 -6.97
N MET A 37 3.34 10.53 -5.79
CA MET A 37 2.01 10.85 -5.28
C MET A 37 1.28 11.84 -6.18
N ASP A 38 1.96 12.91 -6.61
CA ASP A 38 1.38 13.93 -7.46
C ASP A 38 1.01 13.37 -8.83
N LEU A 39 1.89 12.57 -9.43
CA LEU A 39 1.57 11.85 -10.66
C LEU A 39 0.39 10.89 -10.46
N SER A 40 0.37 10.15 -9.35
CA SER A 40 -0.74 9.22 -9.06
C SER A 40 -2.07 9.95 -8.86
N ARG A 41 -2.05 11.12 -8.21
CA ARG A 41 -3.22 11.99 -8.06
C ARG A 41 -3.72 12.49 -9.42
N ALA A 42 -2.82 12.95 -10.28
CA ALA A 42 -3.17 13.45 -11.61
C ALA A 42 -3.76 12.34 -12.52
N GLU A 43 -3.23 11.12 -12.42
CA GLU A 43 -3.68 9.99 -13.24
C GLU A 43 -4.92 9.27 -12.69
N LEU A 44 -5.24 9.40 -11.39
CA LEU A 44 -6.27 8.59 -10.74
C LEU A 44 -7.64 8.71 -11.40
N GLU A 45 -8.24 9.91 -11.42
CA GLU A 45 -9.60 10.06 -11.98
C GLU A 45 -9.67 9.76 -13.49
N PRO A 46 -8.73 10.22 -14.33
CA PRO A 46 -8.68 9.80 -15.73
C PRO A 46 -8.62 8.29 -15.89
N PHE A 47 -7.80 7.59 -15.09
CA PHE A 47 -7.68 6.14 -15.13
C PHE A 47 -8.98 5.44 -14.70
N LEU A 48 -9.61 5.91 -13.62
CA LEU A 48 -10.86 5.36 -13.13
C LEU A 48 -12.02 5.57 -14.12
N LYS A 49 -12.06 6.72 -14.83
CA LYS A 49 -13.03 6.96 -15.90
C LYS A 49 -12.80 6.03 -17.09
N LYS A 50 -11.55 5.86 -17.52
CA LYS A 50 -11.20 4.97 -18.65
C LYS A 50 -11.54 3.51 -18.38
N THR A 51 -11.53 3.10 -17.12
CA THR A 51 -11.77 1.72 -16.69
C THR A 51 -13.19 1.48 -16.17
N ASP A 52 -14.08 2.48 -16.28
CA ASP A 52 -15.45 2.44 -15.75
C ASP A 52 -15.53 2.12 -14.24
N THR A 53 -14.51 2.53 -13.46
CA THR A 53 -14.41 2.29 -12.01
C THR A 53 -14.53 3.54 -11.16
N ILE A 54 -14.80 4.71 -11.76
CA ILE A 54 -14.91 6.00 -11.04
C ILE A 54 -15.94 5.98 -9.91
N ALA A 55 -17.04 5.24 -10.06
CA ALA A 55 -18.07 5.08 -9.04
C ALA A 55 -17.58 4.37 -7.77
N MET A 56 -16.41 3.73 -7.82
CA MET A 56 -15.79 3.06 -6.67
C MET A 56 -14.95 4.02 -5.81
N LEU A 57 -14.67 5.25 -6.28
CA LEU A 57 -13.91 6.24 -5.53
C LEU A 57 -14.81 6.91 -4.48
N ARG A 58 -14.33 6.95 -3.24
CA ARG A 58 -14.98 7.63 -2.12
C ARG A 58 -14.14 8.81 -1.67
N LYS A 59 -14.75 9.98 -1.66
CA LYS A 59 -14.14 11.26 -1.25
C LYS A 59 -14.67 11.69 0.11
N GLU A 60 -14.44 10.85 1.12
CA GLU A 60 -15.03 10.97 2.46
C GLU A 60 -14.02 11.46 3.51
N GLY A 61 -12.79 11.75 3.09
CA GLY A 61 -11.71 12.22 3.95
C GLY A 61 -11.18 11.15 4.90
N ASN A 62 -10.33 11.61 5.83
CA ASN A 62 -9.84 10.83 6.96
C ASN A 62 -9.85 11.68 8.24
N LEU A 63 -10.38 11.14 9.32
CA LEU A 63 -10.31 11.70 10.66
C LEU A 63 -9.24 10.97 11.48
N GLN A 64 -8.15 11.64 11.81
CA GLN A 64 -7.19 11.15 12.81
C GLN A 64 -7.58 11.67 14.19
N VAL A 65 -7.66 10.79 15.18
CA VAL A 65 -8.08 11.14 16.56
C VAL A 65 -6.91 11.08 17.54
N TYR A 66 -6.99 11.87 18.60
CA TYR A 66 -5.98 11.97 19.66
C TYR A 66 -6.63 11.84 21.05
N GLU A 67 -5.96 11.16 21.97
CA GLU A 67 -6.45 10.95 23.34
C GLU A 67 -5.98 12.03 24.32
N SER A 68 -4.97 12.81 23.95
CA SER A 68 -4.37 13.81 24.83
C SER A 68 -3.77 14.97 24.06
N ASP A 69 -3.63 16.12 24.73
CA ASP A 69 -2.93 17.28 24.18
C ASP A 69 -1.47 16.93 23.84
N ALA A 70 -0.81 16.11 24.66
CA ALA A 70 0.55 15.66 24.39
C ALA A 70 0.66 14.88 23.07
N GLU A 71 -0.31 13.99 22.78
CA GLU A 71 -0.35 13.25 21.51
C GLU A 71 -0.62 14.20 20.33
N PHE A 72 -1.52 15.16 20.51
CA PHE A 72 -1.84 16.16 19.49
C PHE A 72 -0.64 17.07 19.18
N GLU A 73 -0.01 17.65 20.20
CA GLU A 73 1.18 18.50 20.09
C GLU A 73 2.34 17.77 19.40
N ALA A 74 2.58 16.50 19.76
CA ALA A 74 3.59 15.67 19.10
C ALA A 74 3.31 15.46 17.60
N SER A 75 2.05 15.56 17.16
CA SER A 75 1.66 15.43 15.76
C SER A 75 1.84 16.71 14.92
N LEU A 76 1.89 17.88 15.55
CA LEU A 76 1.87 19.18 14.86
C LEU A 76 3.03 19.40 13.91
N GLY A 77 4.22 18.88 14.23
CA GLY A 77 5.38 18.94 13.31
C GLY A 77 5.08 18.26 11.96
N GLY A 78 4.37 17.13 12.00
CA GLY A 78 3.92 16.41 10.82
C GLY A 78 2.81 17.12 10.05
N TRP A 79 1.91 17.84 10.73
CA TRP A 79 0.88 18.65 10.07
C TRP A 79 1.44 19.92 9.43
N LYS A 80 2.37 20.61 10.10
CA LYS A 80 3.12 21.73 9.50
C LYS A 80 3.87 21.31 8.23
N ALA A 81 4.43 20.10 8.21
CA ALA A 81 5.06 19.57 6.99
C ALA A 81 4.05 19.33 5.86
N ARG A 82 2.85 18.83 6.18
CA ARG A 82 1.75 18.63 5.22
C ARG A 82 1.21 19.96 4.68
N GLU A 83 1.06 20.97 5.54
CA GLU A 83 0.65 22.32 5.16
C GLU A 83 1.61 22.94 4.14
N ARG A 84 2.93 22.81 4.36
CA ARG A 84 3.96 23.28 3.40
C ARG A 84 3.87 22.60 2.02
N HIS A 85 3.26 21.42 1.95
CA HIS A 85 3.00 20.70 0.70
C HIS A 85 1.55 20.88 0.21
N GLY A 86 0.82 21.87 0.71
CA GLY A 86 -0.54 22.21 0.26
C GLY A 86 -1.62 21.19 0.63
N ILE A 87 -1.37 20.32 1.62
CA ILE A 87 -2.38 19.38 2.08
C ILE A 87 -3.35 20.10 3.01
N GLU A 88 -4.61 20.21 2.58
CA GLU A 88 -5.71 20.75 3.38
C GLU A 88 -6.03 19.83 4.56
N PHE A 89 -6.12 20.40 5.77
CA PHE A 89 -6.63 19.74 6.95
C PHE A 89 -7.28 20.73 7.91
N ARG A 90 -8.05 20.22 8.87
CA ARG A 90 -8.68 20.99 9.96
C ARG A 90 -8.45 20.29 11.28
N HIS A 91 -7.88 20.98 12.27
CA HIS A 91 -7.87 20.52 13.64
C HIS A 91 -9.25 20.74 14.27
N LEU A 92 -9.75 19.76 14.99
CA LEU A 92 -11.12 19.69 15.48
C LEU A 92 -11.14 19.38 16.97
N ASN A 93 -12.05 20.01 17.70
CA ASN A 93 -12.41 19.59 19.05
C ASN A 93 -13.35 18.37 19.01
N ALA A 94 -13.70 17.82 20.17
CA ALA A 94 -14.58 16.65 20.28
C ALA A 94 -15.98 16.83 19.64
N GLU A 95 -16.58 18.01 19.77
CA GLU A 95 -17.90 18.32 19.19
C GLU A 95 -17.83 18.30 17.66
N GLN A 96 -16.86 19.01 17.08
CA GLN A 96 -16.62 19.05 15.64
C GLN A 96 -16.25 17.67 15.07
N MET A 97 -15.55 16.83 15.84
CA MET A 97 -15.32 15.44 15.45
C MET A 97 -16.62 14.64 15.38
N ALA A 98 -17.53 14.83 16.35
CA ALA A 98 -18.81 14.12 16.39
C ALA A 98 -19.74 14.51 15.24
N GLU A 99 -19.65 15.75 14.74
CA GLU A 99 -20.35 16.18 13.52
C GLU A 99 -19.89 15.38 12.28
N ILE A 100 -18.58 15.13 12.16
CA ILE A 100 -18.01 14.35 11.05
C ILE A 100 -18.27 12.85 11.21
N GLN A 101 -17.94 12.31 12.38
CA GLN A 101 -18.08 10.90 12.71
C GLN A 101 -18.66 10.73 14.12
N PRO A 102 -19.98 10.54 14.22
CA PRO A 102 -20.63 10.18 15.48
C PRO A 102 -20.13 8.82 16.02
N GLY A 103 -20.24 8.63 17.33
CA GLY A 103 -20.00 7.33 17.98
C GLY A 103 -18.54 7.01 18.30
N ILE A 104 -17.64 7.99 18.21
CA ILE A 104 -16.27 7.88 18.74
C ILE A 104 -16.33 7.98 20.27
N ALA A 105 -15.55 7.15 20.97
CA ALA A 105 -15.50 7.14 22.42
C ALA A 105 -15.04 8.51 22.98
N PRO A 106 -15.63 9.02 24.08
CA PRO A 106 -15.29 10.33 24.66
C PRO A 106 -13.83 10.51 25.12
N ARG A 107 -13.05 9.43 25.15
CA ARG A 107 -11.60 9.48 25.47
C ARG A 107 -10.76 10.19 24.40
N PHE A 108 -11.29 10.36 23.19
CA PHE A 108 -10.62 11.11 22.12
C PHE A 108 -11.05 12.57 22.19
N ILE A 109 -10.13 13.45 22.60
CA ILE A 109 -10.45 14.82 22.99
C ILE A 109 -10.40 15.80 21.80
N CYS A 110 -9.62 15.48 20.78
CA CYS A 110 -9.47 16.28 19.56
C CYS A 110 -9.04 15.38 18.39
N GLY A 111 -9.06 15.94 17.19
CA GLY A 111 -8.68 15.24 15.97
C GLY A 111 -8.23 16.18 14.86
N THR A 112 -7.71 15.59 13.78
CA THR A 112 -7.40 16.31 12.55
C THR A 112 -8.11 15.63 11.39
N PHE A 113 -8.94 16.39 10.68
CA PHE A 113 -9.66 15.92 9.51
C PHE A 113 -8.98 16.36 8.21
N THR A 114 -8.76 15.40 7.31
CA THR A 114 -8.15 15.62 6.00
C THR A 114 -9.17 15.30 4.90
N PRO A 115 -9.87 16.31 4.32
CA PRO A 115 -10.91 16.08 3.32
C PRO A 115 -10.36 15.52 2.00
N GLY A 116 -9.13 15.89 1.64
CA GLY A 116 -8.49 15.50 0.39
C GLY A 116 -7.96 14.06 0.35
N TRP A 117 -8.22 13.24 1.37
CA TRP A 117 -7.84 11.83 1.38
C TRP A 117 -9.01 10.95 0.96
N TYR A 118 -8.79 10.14 -0.07
CA TYR A 118 -9.81 9.33 -0.71
C TYR A 118 -9.59 7.85 -0.42
N SER A 119 -10.64 7.05 -0.63
CA SER A 119 -10.56 5.60 -0.55
C SER A 119 -11.24 4.96 -1.76
N ILE A 120 -10.89 3.70 -2.03
CA ILE A 120 -11.62 2.85 -2.97
C ILE A 120 -12.59 1.99 -2.17
N ALA A 121 -13.83 1.91 -2.65
CA ALA A 121 -14.94 1.25 -1.97
C ALA A 121 -14.62 -0.19 -1.57
N ASP A 122 -13.94 -0.95 -2.42
CA ASP A 122 -13.36 -2.25 -2.03
C ASP A 122 -12.19 -2.60 -2.97
N PRO A 123 -10.95 -2.73 -2.45
CA PRO A 123 -9.79 -3.06 -3.27
C PRO A 123 -9.92 -4.37 -4.05
N ARG A 124 -10.59 -5.40 -3.49
CA ARG A 124 -10.79 -6.68 -4.20
C ARG A 124 -11.72 -6.47 -5.39
N LEU A 125 -12.87 -5.82 -5.17
CA LEU A 125 -13.82 -5.58 -6.26
C LEU A 125 -13.21 -4.67 -7.33
N TYR A 126 -12.42 -3.68 -6.92
CA TYR A 126 -11.70 -2.81 -7.85
C TYR A 126 -10.70 -3.59 -8.71
N THR A 127 -9.89 -4.45 -8.10
CA THR A 127 -8.96 -5.30 -8.88
C THR A 127 -9.69 -6.26 -9.82
N LEU A 128 -10.84 -6.82 -9.42
CA LEU A 128 -11.65 -7.67 -10.30
C LEU A 128 -12.24 -6.88 -11.47
N ALA A 129 -12.75 -5.67 -11.24
CA ALA A 129 -13.25 -4.80 -12.31
C ALA A 129 -12.15 -4.44 -13.31
N LEU A 130 -10.93 -4.15 -12.84
CA LEU A 130 -9.78 -3.93 -13.72
C LEU A 130 -9.40 -5.19 -14.52
N ALA A 131 -9.47 -6.37 -13.90
CA ALA A 131 -9.20 -7.64 -14.58
C ALA A 131 -10.22 -7.91 -15.70
N ASP A 132 -11.49 -7.61 -15.46
CA ASP A 132 -12.55 -7.76 -16.46
C ASP A 132 -12.40 -6.72 -17.58
N HIS A 133 -12.13 -5.46 -17.25
CA HIS A 133 -11.82 -4.42 -18.25
C HIS A 133 -10.59 -4.79 -19.10
N PHE A 134 -9.55 -5.39 -18.51
CA PHE A 134 -8.41 -5.89 -19.28
C PHE A 134 -8.82 -6.98 -20.28
N ARG A 135 -9.73 -7.89 -19.90
CA ARG A 135 -10.25 -8.94 -20.80
C ARG A 135 -11.10 -8.36 -21.93
N THR A 136 -11.95 -7.37 -21.67
CA THR A 136 -12.78 -6.73 -22.72
C THR A 136 -11.92 -6.03 -23.77
N MET A 137 -10.73 -5.57 -23.41
CA MET A 137 -9.72 -5.04 -24.35
C MET A 137 -8.91 -6.13 -25.09
N GLY A 138 -9.28 -7.42 -24.96
CA GLY A 138 -8.59 -8.54 -25.60
C GLY A 138 -7.43 -9.13 -24.80
N GLY A 139 -7.20 -8.63 -23.57
CA GLY A 139 -6.22 -9.18 -22.65
C GLY A 139 -6.57 -10.61 -22.21
N ARG A 140 -5.55 -11.42 -21.91
CA ARG A 140 -5.69 -12.79 -21.41
C ARG A 140 -5.15 -12.88 -20.00
N ILE A 141 -5.92 -13.51 -19.10
CA ILE A 141 -5.51 -13.76 -17.72
C ILE A 141 -5.36 -15.27 -17.55
N GLU A 142 -4.14 -15.70 -17.27
CA GLU A 142 -3.79 -17.08 -16.96
C GLU A 142 -3.37 -17.18 -15.49
N CYS A 143 -3.79 -18.24 -14.80
CA CYS A 143 -3.36 -18.53 -13.44
C CYS A 143 -2.16 -19.48 -13.49
N LEU A 144 -0.95 -18.92 -13.35
CA LEU A 144 0.32 -19.66 -13.32
C LEU A 144 1.15 -19.19 -12.12
N ASP A 145 1.78 -20.14 -11.43
CA ASP A 145 2.74 -19.85 -10.37
C ASP A 145 4.15 -19.74 -10.98
N ILE A 146 4.64 -18.51 -11.14
CA ILE A 146 5.87 -18.23 -11.88
C ILE A 146 7.11 -18.39 -10.99
N ALA A 147 8.01 -19.28 -11.40
CA ALA A 147 9.25 -19.57 -10.71
C ALA A 147 10.40 -18.65 -11.16
N SER A 148 10.52 -18.42 -12.46
CA SER A 148 11.67 -17.70 -13.01
C SER A 148 11.40 -17.02 -14.37
N LEU A 149 12.27 -16.07 -14.68
CA LEU A 149 12.40 -15.43 -15.98
C LEU A 149 13.77 -15.76 -16.57
N ARG A 150 13.80 -16.11 -17.87
CA ARG A 150 15.01 -16.34 -18.65
C ARG A 150 15.00 -15.44 -19.90
N PRO A 151 15.78 -14.35 -19.92
CA PRO A 151 15.91 -13.50 -21.09
C PRO A 151 16.53 -14.27 -22.26
N LEU A 152 16.04 -14.00 -23.46
CA LEU A 152 16.58 -14.46 -24.74
C LEU A 152 16.88 -13.21 -25.60
N GLU A 153 17.56 -13.38 -26.73
CA GLU A 153 17.82 -12.28 -27.67
C GLU A 153 16.51 -11.61 -28.15
N ASP A 154 15.49 -12.42 -28.46
CA ASP A 154 14.23 -11.98 -29.05
C ASP A 154 13.03 -11.98 -28.07
N GLY A 155 13.27 -12.12 -26.76
CA GLY A 155 12.17 -12.15 -25.79
C GLY A 155 12.59 -12.55 -24.38
N VAL A 156 11.60 -13.01 -23.61
CA VAL A 156 11.78 -13.56 -22.27
C VAL A 156 10.95 -14.83 -22.18
N VAL A 157 11.57 -15.91 -21.73
CA VAL A 157 10.85 -17.12 -21.34
C VAL A 157 10.45 -16.99 -19.87
N VAL A 158 9.15 -17.07 -19.63
CA VAL A 158 8.54 -17.16 -18.30
C VAL A 158 8.36 -18.63 -17.98
N VAL A 159 8.88 -19.09 -16.84
CA VAL A 159 8.85 -20.49 -16.41
C VAL A 159 8.04 -20.60 -15.13
N SER A 160 7.02 -21.44 -15.10
CA SER A 160 6.25 -21.74 -13.89
C SER A 160 6.89 -22.84 -13.05
N HIS A 161 6.48 -22.94 -11.78
CA HIS A 161 6.95 -23.96 -10.85
C HIS A 161 6.63 -25.39 -11.29
N ASP A 162 5.58 -25.60 -12.08
CA ASP A 162 5.21 -26.89 -12.67
C ASP A 162 5.86 -27.16 -14.05
N GLY A 163 6.82 -26.32 -14.45
CA GLY A 163 7.60 -26.50 -15.68
C GLY A 163 6.93 -25.99 -16.96
N ARG A 164 5.70 -25.48 -16.91
CA ARG A 164 5.08 -24.81 -18.08
C ARG A 164 5.86 -23.54 -18.43
N THR A 165 5.87 -23.21 -19.73
CA THR A 165 6.58 -22.04 -20.23
C THR A 165 5.70 -21.15 -21.11
N ARG A 166 6.01 -19.85 -21.09
CA ARG A 166 5.45 -18.84 -21.97
C ARG A 166 6.57 -17.96 -22.53
N LYS A 167 6.54 -17.68 -23.83
CA LYS A 167 7.43 -16.69 -24.45
C LYS A 167 6.70 -15.37 -24.56
N ALA A 168 7.34 -14.30 -24.13
CA ALA A 168 6.84 -12.93 -24.26
C ALA A 168 7.94 -12.02 -24.83
N GLY A 169 7.57 -11.00 -25.61
CA GLY A 169 8.54 -10.04 -26.12
C GLY A 169 9.11 -9.12 -25.02
N ARG A 170 8.27 -8.83 -24.01
CA ARG A 170 8.59 -8.04 -22.82
C ARG A 170 7.81 -8.59 -21.61
N VAL A 171 8.31 -8.36 -20.41
CA VAL A 171 7.70 -8.78 -19.14
C VAL A 171 7.70 -7.61 -18.16
N VAL A 172 6.55 -7.37 -17.52
CA VAL A 172 6.48 -6.54 -16.31
C VAL A 172 6.37 -7.48 -15.11
N LEU A 173 7.33 -7.40 -14.20
CA LEU A 173 7.30 -8.15 -12.94
C LEU A 173 6.69 -7.27 -11.84
N ALA A 174 5.45 -7.56 -11.50
CA ALA A 174 4.65 -6.87 -10.48
C ALA A 174 4.02 -7.85 -9.46
N ALA A 175 4.75 -8.91 -9.10
CA ALA A 175 4.27 -10.01 -8.26
C ALA A 175 4.29 -9.69 -6.74
N GLY A 176 4.07 -8.42 -6.36
CA GLY A 176 4.05 -7.96 -4.97
C GLY A 176 5.25 -8.45 -4.15
N ALA A 177 4.98 -9.07 -3.00
CA ALA A 177 6.01 -9.55 -2.08
C ALA A 177 6.85 -10.73 -2.62
N PHE A 178 6.40 -11.39 -3.69
CA PHE A 178 7.12 -12.49 -4.34
C PHE A 178 8.06 -12.01 -5.46
N SER A 179 7.96 -10.75 -5.88
CA SER A 179 8.73 -10.22 -7.02
C SER A 179 10.24 -10.43 -6.89
N HIS A 180 10.80 -10.20 -5.70
CA HIS A 180 12.23 -10.38 -5.46
C HIS A 180 12.69 -11.85 -5.60
N ARG A 181 11.79 -12.84 -5.42
CA ARG A 181 12.12 -14.26 -5.65
C ARG A 181 12.34 -14.54 -7.14
N ILE A 182 11.48 -13.96 -7.98
CA ILE A 182 11.56 -14.09 -9.45
C ILE A 182 12.74 -13.27 -9.99
N ALA A 183 12.94 -12.04 -9.50
CA ALA A 183 14.07 -11.19 -9.92
C ALA A 183 15.44 -11.84 -9.69
N ARG A 184 15.58 -12.71 -8.68
CA ARG A 184 16.82 -13.49 -8.45
C ARG A 184 17.20 -14.40 -9.62
N SER A 185 16.24 -14.88 -10.43
CA SER A 185 16.58 -15.68 -11.62
C SER A 185 17.28 -14.85 -12.70
N LEU A 186 17.19 -13.53 -12.62
CA LEU A 186 17.88 -12.56 -13.47
C LEU A 186 19.21 -12.07 -12.86
N GLY A 187 19.65 -12.67 -11.74
CA GLY A 187 20.85 -12.27 -11.01
C GLY A 187 20.64 -11.07 -10.08
N GLU A 188 19.41 -10.60 -9.91
CA GLU A 188 19.13 -9.37 -9.15
C GLU A 188 18.75 -9.65 -7.69
N LYS A 189 19.46 -8.99 -6.76
CA LYS A 189 19.30 -9.16 -5.31
C LYS A 189 18.65 -7.92 -4.69
N ILE A 190 17.41 -7.65 -5.08
CA ILE A 190 16.63 -6.52 -4.55
C ILE A 190 16.18 -6.85 -3.11
N PRO A 191 16.51 -6.01 -2.09
CA PRO A 191 16.28 -6.29 -0.67
C PRO A 191 14.82 -6.03 -0.27
N LEU A 192 13.88 -6.73 -0.91
CA LEU A 192 12.48 -6.66 -0.55
C LEU A 192 12.20 -7.57 0.65
N GLU A 193 11.54 -7.01 1.64
CA GLU A 193 10.98 -7.75 2.76
C GLU A 193 9.48 -7.53 2.84
N THR A 194 8.80 -8.28 3.70
CA THR A 194 7.36 -8.27 3.84
C THR A 194 6.94 -7.79 5.22
N GLU A 195 6.15 -6.74 5.24
CA GLU A 195 5.39 -6.35 6.40
C GLU A 195 4.03 -7.06 6.38
N ARG A 196 3.81 -7.94 7.35
CA ARG A 196 2.54 -8.66 7.50
C ARG A 196 1.53 -7.78 8.23
N GLY A 197 0.44 -7.45 7.54
CA GLY A 197 -0.65 -6.64 8.04
C GLY A 197 -1.86 -7.48 8.41
N TYR A 198 -2.43 -7.25 9.59
CA TYR A 198 -3.53 -8.03 10.14
C TYR A 198 -4.83 -7.25 10.12
N ASN A 199 -5.91 -7.92 9.74
CA ASN A 199 -7.19 -7.27 9.51
C ASN A 199 -8.33 -8.15 10.01
N THR A 200 -9.38 -7.49 10.50
CA THR A 200 -10.70 -8.09 10.68
C THR A 200 -11.70 -7.30 9.83
N THR A 201 -12.45 -7.98 8.97
CA THR A 201 -13.53 -7.35 8.20
C THR A 201 -14.87 -7.78 8.77
N LEU A 202 -15.55 -6.85 9.41
CA LEU A 202 -16.89 -7.02 9.97
C LEU A 202 -17.95 -6.85 8.86
N PRO A 203 -19.14 -7.47 9.01
CA PRO A 203 -20.24 -7.33 8.06
C PRO A 203 -20.69 -5.87 7.85
N SER A 204 -21.36 -5.62 6.73
CA SER A 204 -22.05 -4.34 6.49
C SER A 204 -23.04 -4.03 7.61
N GLY A 205 -23.12 -2.76 8.01
CA GLY A 205 -23.96 -2.33 9.14
C GLY A 205 -23.38 -2.60 10.53
N ALA A 206 -22.12 -3.04 10.63
CA ALA A 206 -21.44 -3.19 11.93
C ALA A 206 -21.27 -1.86 12.69
N PHE A 207 -21.20 -0.73 11.97
CA PHE A 207 -21.12 0.63 12.51
C PHE A 207 -21.48 1.65 11.41
N ASP A 208 -22.04 2.81 11.77
CA ASP A 208 -22.26 3.92 10.82
C ASP A 208 -20.95 4.70 10.61
N LEU A 209 -20.00 4.09 9.89
CA LEU A 209 -18.74 4.74 9.56
C LEU A 209 -18.93 5.67 8.35
N ARG A 210 -18.84 6.98 8.58
CA ARG A 210 -19.01 8.05 7.59
C ARG A 210 -17.71 8.47 6.93
N THR A 211 -16.59 8.32 7.64
CA THR A 211 -15.23 8.59 7.15
C THR A 211 -14.25 7.57 7.69
N GLN A 212 -13.08 7.43 7.05
CA GLN A 212 -12.01 6.62 7.62
C GLN A 212 -11.54 7.23 8.95
N VAL A 213 -11.40 6.43 10.00
CA VAL A 213 -10.91 6.89 11.30
C VAL A 213 -9.55 6.27 11.60
N THR A 214 -8.53 7.11 11.78
CA THR A 214 -7.15 6.72 12.09
C THR A 214 -6.88 6.89 13.57
N PHE A 215 -6.61 5.78 14.25
CA PHE A 215 -6.20 5.75 15.66
C PHE A 215 -4.67 5.72 15.73
N GLY A 216 -4.05 6.88 15.47
CA GLY A 216 -2.60 7.04 15.27
C GLY A 216 -1.76 6.49 16.43
N GLY A 217 -2.02 6.94 17.66
CA GLY A 217 -1.37 6.44 18.87
C GLY A 217 -1.55 4.94 19.14
N HIS A 218 -2.50 4.28 18.44
CA HIS A 218 -2.75 2.84 18.57
C HIS A 218 -2.33 2.01 17.37
N GLY A 219 -1.87 2.63 16.29
CA GLY A 219 -1.32 1.94 15.12
C GLY A 219 -2.35 1.13 14.32
N PHE A 220 -3.60 1.60 14.23
CA PHE A 220 -4.62 0.98 13.39
C PHE A 220 -5.61 2.00 12.81
N VAL A 221 -6.35 1.54 11.81
CA VAL A 221 -7.33 2.34 11.07
C VAL A 221 -8.62 1.54 10.92
N VAL A 222 -9.74 2.23 10.99
CA VAL A 222 -11.07 1.68 10.68
C VAL A 222 -11.54 2.29 9.37
N THR A 223 -11.80 1.44 8.38
CA THR A 223 -12.15 1.86 7.01
C THR A 223 -13.46 1.21 6.59
N ARG A 224 -14.32 1.99 5.95
CA ARG A 224 -15.55 1.49 5.34
C ARG A 224 -15.25 0.90 3.97
N LEU A 225 -15.73 -0.31 3.73
CA LEU A 225 -15.73 -0.99 2.45
C LEU A 225 -17.17 -1.17 1.96
N SER A 226 -17.38 -1.50 0.68
CA SER A 226 -18.71 -1.94 0.21
C SER A 226 -19.11 -3.28 0.84
N SER A 227 -18.12 -4.12 1.18
CA SER A 227 -18.34 -5.42 1.82
C SER A 227 -18.50 -5.37 3.34
N GLY A 228 -18.39 -4.19 3.97
CA GLY A 228 -18.47 -4.03 5.42
C GLY A 228 -17.45 -3.06 6.02
N ILE A 229 -16.97 -3.32 7.23
CA ILE A 229 -16.04 -2.43 7.95
C ILE A 229 -14.77 -3.18 8.27
N ARG A 230 -13.63 -2.60 7.90
CA ARG A 230 -12.33 -3.19 8.13
C ARG A 230 -11.61 -2.49 9.27
N VAL A 231 -11.30 -3.24 10.31
CA VAL A 231 -10.32 -2.88 11.32
C VAL A 231 -8.99 -3.45 10.86
N GLY A 232 -8.06 -2.59 10.48
CA GLY A 232 -6.78 -2.99 9.90
C GLY A 232 -5.62 -2.29 10.60
N GLY A 233 -4.55 -3.03 10.84
CA GLY A 233 -3.37 -2.49 11.50
C GLY A 233 -2.37 -3.58 11.82
N ALA A 234 -1.49 -3.26 12.77
CA ALA A 234 -0.35 -4.07 13.17
C ALA A 234 0.64 -4.36 12.03
N VAL A 235 1.91 -4.36 12.40
CA VAL A 235 3.01 -4.69 11.48
C VAL A 235 3.84 -5.78 12.12
N GLU A 236 3.99 -6.87 11.39
CA GLU A 236 4.89 -7.96 11.76
C GLU A 236 5.85 -8.27 10.63
N LEU A 237 7.13 -8.16 10.93
CA LEU A 237 8.22 -8.40 10.01
C LEU A 237 8.68 -9.85 10.16
N GLY A 238 8.00 -10.76 9.45
CA GLY A 238 8.20 -12.20 9.58
C GLY A 238 8.30 -12.96 8.25
N GLY A 239 8.57 -12.23 7.17
CA GLY A 239 8.67 -12.82 5.84
C GLY A 239 7.36 -13.41 5.33
N LEU A 240 7.49 -14.31 4.35
CA LEU A 240 6.38 -14.90 3.60
C LEU A 240 5.89 -16.25 4.16
N GLU A 241 6.68 -16.89 5.01
CA GLU A 241 6.51 -18.31 5.37
C GLU A 241 5.97 -18.53 6.78
N LEU A 242 6.20 -17.60 7.70
CA LEU A 242 5.70 -17.75 9.07
C LEU A 242 4.17 -17.76 9.09
N PRO A 243 3.54 -18.62 9.94
CA PRO A 243 2.09 -18.65 10.07
C PRO A 243 1.56 -17.30 10.57
N ALA A 244 0.29 -17.04 10.25
CA ALA A 244 -0.42 -15.85 10.72
C ALA A 244 -0.62 -15.89 12.24
N ASN A 245 -0.44 -14.75 12.91
CA ASN A 245 -0.75 -14.56 14.31
C ASN A 245 -2.02 -13.68 14.48
N PHE A 246 -3.20 -14.32 14.49
CA PHE A 246 -4.48 -13.62 14.56
C PHE A 246 -4.81 -12.98 15.91
N ALA A 247 -4.06 -13.30 16.98
CA ALA A 247 -4.16 -12.58 18.26
C ALA A 247 -3.90 -11.07 18.07
N ARG A 248 -3.13 -10.68 17.03
CA ARG A 248 -2.91 -9.28 16.65
C ARG A 248 -4.20 -8.61 16.16
N SER A 249 -4.93 -9.24 15.24
CA SER A 249 -6.21 -8.72 14.75
C SER A 249 -7.30 -8.73 15.84
N GLU A 250 -7.25 -9.69 16.77
CA GLU A 250 -8.16 -9.73 17.93
C GLU A 250 -7.92 -8.58 18.89
N ALA A 251 -6.66 -8.31 19.23
CA ALA A 251 -6.29 -7.17 20.07
C ALA A 251 -6.74 -5.83 19.43
N LEU A 252 -6.58 -5.69 18.11
CA LEU A 252 -7.06 -4.50 17.39
C LEU A 252 -8.59 -4.41 17.37
N LEU A 253 -9.30 -5.51 17.17
CA LEU A 253 -10.77 -5.52 17.21
C LEU A 253 -11.30 -5.16 18.60
N ALA A 254 -10.68 -5.67 19.66
CA ALA A 254 -11.02 -5.32 21.03
C ALA A 254 -10.84 -3.81 21.30
N LYS A 255 -9.73 -3.23 20.83
CA LYS A 255 -9.52 -1.76 20.86
C LYS A 255 -10.57 -1.01 20.06
N ALA A 256 -10.84 -1.44 18.83
CA ALA A 256 -11.85 -0.81 17.98
C ALA A 256 -13.24 -0.80 18.65
N LYS A 257 -13.64 -1.88 19.32
CA LYS A 257 -14.88 -1.95 20.11
C LYS A 257 -14.89 -0.96 21.28
N ALA A 258 -13.76 -0.81 21.97
CA ALA A 258 -13.63 0.18 23.05
C ALA A 258 -13.66 1.63 22.52
N PHE A 259 -13.20 1.87 21.30
CA PHE A 259 -13.08 3.20 20.71
C PHE A 259 -14.31 3.63 19.90
N LEU A 260 -15.11 2.66 19.47
CA LEU A 260 -16.37 2.84 18.78
C LEU A 260 -17.43 2.01 19.53
N PRO A 261 -18.02 2.51 20.64
CA PRO A 261 -18.87 1.71 21.51
C PRO A 261 -20.09 1.06 20.83
N GLY A 262 -20.56 1.65 19.72
CA GLY A 262 -21.62 1.09 18.89
C GLY A 262 -21.18 0.03 17.88
N LEU A 263 -19.89 -0.30 17.81
CA LEU A 263 -19.34 -1.28 16.86
C LEU A 263 -19.77 -2.70 17.22
N LYS A 264 -20.51 -3.34 16.30
CA LYS A 264 -20.82 -4.76 16.37
C LYS A 264 -19.60 -5.57 15.94
N SER A 265 -19.01 -6.30 16.87
CA SER A 265 -17.73 -7.01 16.68
C SER A 265 -17.88 -8.42 16.12
N GLU A 266 -19.11 -8.90 15.93
CA GLU A 266 -19.42 -10.28 15.59
C GLU A 266 -19.37 -10.52 14.06
N GLY A 267 -19.18 -11.78 13.66
CA GLY A 267 -19.19 -12.18 12.24
C GLY A 267 -17.99 -11.67 11.43
N GLY A 268 -16.94 -11.18 12.09
CA GLY A 268 -15.74 -10.68 11.44
C GLY A 268 -14.90 -11.79 10.79
N LYS A 269 -14.45 -11.54 9.55
CA LYS A 269 -13.48 -12.39 8.86
C LYS A 269 -12.06 -11.87 9.07
N GLN A 270 -11.24 -12.66 9.75
CA GLN A 270 -9.82 -12.37 9.94
C GLN A 270 -9.02 -12.74 8.69
N TRP A 271 -8.04 -11.90 8.35
CA TRP A 271 -7.08 -12.20 7.29
C TRP A 271 -5.78 -11.41 7.50
N MET A 272 -4.72 -11.89 6.85
CA MET A 272 -3.40 -11.29 6.88
C MET A 272 -2.90 -11.11 5.45
N GLY A 273 -2.27 -9.97 5.19
CA GLY A 273 -1.74 -9.61 3.88
C GLY A 273 -0.27 -9.24 3.94
N PHE A 274 0.38 -9.32 2.78
CA PHE A 274 1.80 -9.04 2.60
C PHE A 274 2.00 -7.68 1.95
N ARG A 275 2.63 -6.75 2.67
CA ARG A 275 3.06 -5.46 2.10
C ARG A 275 4.51 -5.58 1.65
N PRO A 276 4.81 -5.42 0.35
CA PRO A 276 6.17 -5.52 -0.18
C PRO A 276 6.97 -4.26 0.15
N SER A 277 7.87 -4.33 1.12
CA SER A 277 8.60 -3.18 1.65
C SER A 277 10.07 -3.22 1.26
N LEU A 278 10.53 -2.12 0.66
CA LEU A 278 11.95 -1.85 0.41
C LEU A 278 12.53 -0.98 1.53
N PRO A 279 13.84 -1.07 1.81
CA PRO A 279 14.43 -0.41 2.98
C PRO A 279 14.34 1.11 2.98
N ASP A 280 14.22 1.72 1.80
CA ASP A 280 14.09 3.18 1.62
C ASP A 280 12.65 3.65 1.43
N SER A 281 11.67 2.75 1.55
CA SER A 281 10.23 3.00 1.38
C SER A 281 9.80 3.48 0.00
N LEU A 282 10.67 3.40 -1.02
CA LEU A 282 10.34 3.70 -2.41
C LEU A 282 10.11 2.39 -3.19
N PRO A 283 9.18 2.35 -4.16
CA PRO A 283 9.06 1.19 -5.03
C PRO A 283 10.29 1.01 -5.94
N ALA A 284 10.46 -0.19 -6.48
CA ALA A 284 11.38 -0.50 -7.55
C ALA A 284 10.62 -0.44 -8.89
N ILE A 285 10.90 0.58 -9.69
CA ILE A 285 10.28 0.82 -10.99
C ILE A 285 11.40 1.10 -12.01
N GLY A 286 11.52 0.23 -13.01
CA GLY A 286 12.56 0.39 -14.06
C GLY A 286 12.99 -0.94 -14.68
N HIS A 287 13.95 -0.88 -15.60
CA HIS A 287 14.46 -2.06 -16.28
C HIS A 287 15.30 -2.96 -15.38
N ALA A 288 15.29 -4.25 -15.69
CA ALA A 288 16.29 -5.19 -15.19
C ALA A 288 17.70 -4.82 -15.69
N ARG A 289 18.74 -5.09 -14.89
CA ARG A 289 20.14 -4.70 -15.17
C ARG A 289 20.63 -5.18 -16.52
N HIS A 290 20.34 -6.44 -16.84
CA HIS A 290 20.93 -7.17 -17.96
C HIS A 290 19.99 -7.29 -19.16
N THR A 291 18.79 -6.73 -19.09
CA THR A 291 17.85 -6.74 -20.21
C THR A 291 16.80 -5.63 -20.10
N ALA A 292 16.61 -4.88 -21.18
CA ALA A 292 15.51 -3.90 -21.28
C ALA A 292 14.13 -4.58 -21.47
N ARG A 293 14.09 -5.89 -21.71
CA ARG A 293 12.84 -6.64 -21.93
C ARG A 293 12.09 -6.95 -20.65
N VAL A 294 12.71 -6.80 -19.48
CA VAL A 294 12.07 -6.96 -18.17
C VAL A 294 12.00 -5.61 -17.48
N VAL A 295 10.81 -5.25 -16.99
CA VAL A 295 10.55 -4.05 -16.20
C VAL A 295 10.02 -4.47 -14.83
N TYR A 296 10.58 -3.93 -13.76
CA TYR A 296 10.08 -4.11 -12.40
C TYR A 296 9.06 -3.02 -12.06
N ALA A 297 8.02 -3.41 -11.32
CA ALA A 297 7.02 -2.50 -10.76
C ALA A 297 6.46 -3.08 -9.46
N PHE A 298 7.22 -3.01 -8.37
CA PHE A 298 6.85 -3.58 -7.07
C PHE A 298 7.49 -2.81 -5.91
N GLY A 299 7.17 -3.18 -4.67
CA GLY A 299 7.83 -2.60 -3.48
C GLY A 299 7.14 -1.36 -2.92
N HIS A 300 5.87 -1.13 -3.25
CA HIS A 300 5.11 0.05 -2.85
C HIS A 300 4.70 0.10 -1.36
N GLY A 301 5.10 -0.89 -0.55
CA GLY A 301 4.78 -0.95 0.88
C GLY A 301 3.28 -0.77 1.16
N HIS A 302 2.95 0.26 1.94
CA HIS A 302 1.58 0.62 2.31
C HIS A 302 0.79 1.35 1.22
N LEU A 303 1.46 1.82 0.17
CA LEU A 303 0.93 2.82 -0.77
C LEU A 303 0.63 2.25 -2.15
N GLY A 304 0.68 0.92 -2.32
CA GLY A 304 0.48 0.27 -3.63
C GLY A 304 -0.84 0.62 -4.31
N LEU A 305 -1.95 0.69 -3.58
CA LEU A 305 -3.22 1.12 -4.16
C LEU A 305 -3.18 2.60 -4.58
N THR A 306 -2.70 3.46 -3.68
CA THR A 306 -2.57 4.91 -3.89
C THR A 306 -1.65 5.24 -5.08
N GLN A 307 -0.57 4.49 -5.24
CA GLN A 307 0.45 4.70 -6.28
C GLN A 307 0.18 3.96 -7.59
N SER A 308 -0.88 3.16 -7.65
CA SER A 308 -1.10 2.22 -8.75
C SER A 308 -1.25 2.92 -10.11
N ALA A 309 -2.05 3.98 -10.19
CA ALA A 309 -2.28 4.73 -11.43
C ALA A 309 -1.00 5.43 -11.93
N GLY A 310 -0.26 6.11 -11.05
CA GLY A 310 1.01 6.76 -11.42
C GLY A 310 2.09 5.76 -11.81
N THR A 311 2.17 4.62 -11.11
CA THR A 311 3.08 3.53 -11.49
C THR A 311 2.72 2.94 -12.85
N ALA A 312 1.41 2.73 -13.12
CA ALA A 312 0.95 2.23 -14.42
C ALA A 312 1.31 3.18 -15.56
N ARG A 313 1.18 4.50 -15.35
CA ARG A 313 1.65 5.53 -16.30
C ARG A 313 3.14 5.38 -16.59
N ILE A 314 3.99 5.37 -15.56
CA ILE A 314 5.44 5.23 -15.72
C ILE A 314 5.80 3.95 -16.48
N VAL A 315 5.20 2.82 -16.11
CA VAL A 315 5.46 1.54 -16.77
C VAL A 315 5.00 1.56 -18.23
N ALA A 316 3.86 2.17 -18.54
CA ALA A 316 3.39 2.33 -19.91
C ALA A 316 4.35 3.18 -20.75
N ASP A 317 4.88 4.27 -20.18
CA ASP A 317 5.85 5.13 -20.86
C ASP A 317 7.15 4.35 -21.15
N ILE A 318 7.68 3.63 -20.16
CA ILE A 318 8.87 2.77 -20.32
C ILE A 318 8.64 1.72 -21.42
N LEU A 319 7.49 1.05 -21.41
CA LEU A 319 7.17 0.01 -22.39
C LEU A 319 6.94 0.57 -23.80
N THR A 320 6.54 1.83 -23.94
CA THR A 320 6.30 2.47 -25.24
C THR A 320 7.48 3.32 -25.72
N GLY A 321 8.57 3.39 -24.94
CA GLY A 321 9.75 4.19 -25.25
C GLY A 321 9.52 5.70 -25.05
N GLN A 322 8.46 6.09 -24.35
CA GLN A 322 8.18 7.47 -23.98
C GLN A 322 8.95 7.84 -22.72
N LYS A 323 9.26 9.13 -22.57
CA LYS A 323 9.88 9.66 -21.36
C LYS A 323 8.81 9.79 -20.26
N PRO A 324 9.00 9.19 -19.06
CA PRO A 324 8.08 9.39 -17.95
C PRO A 324 7.93 10.87 -17.56
N ALA A 325 6.74 11.23 -17.08
CA ALA A 325 6.41 12.61 -16.68
C ALA A 325 7.18 13.13 -15.46
N ILE A 326 7.75 12.23 -14.65
CA ILE A 326 8.58 12.54 -13.48
C ILE A 326 9.96 11.90 -13.61
N ASP A 327 10.96 12.40 -12.86
CA ASP A 327 12.24 11.70 -12.74
C ASP A 327 12.05 10.37 -11.99
N THR A 328 12.47 9.27 -12.62
CA THR A 328 12.35 7.92 -12.06
C THR A 328 13.66 7.39 -11.49
N SER A 329 14.73 8.19 -11.46
CA SER A 329 16.06 7.79 -10.98
C SER A 329 16.01 7.19 -9.57
N ALA A 330 15.26 7.82 -8.66
CA ALA A 330 15.08 7.36 -7.28
C ALA A 330 14.32 6.02 -7.16
N PHE A 331 13.51 5.65 -8.15
CA PHE A 331 12.79 4.37 -8.19
C PHE A 331 13.59 3.27 -8.88
N SER A 332 14.76 3.58 -9.44
CA SER A 332 15.59 2.60 -10.13
C SER A 332 15.81 1.38 -9.25
N PRO A 333 15.56 0.16 -9.74
CA PRO A 333 15.84 -1.06 -9.00
C PRO A 333 17.35 -1.23 -8.72
N GLN A 334 18.21 -0.53 -9.48
CA GLN A 334 19.68 -0.61 -9.40
C GLN A 334 20.30 0.24 -8.30
N ARG A 335 19.48 0.92 -7.48
CA ARG A 335 19.94 1.64 -6.28
C ARG A 335 20.34 0.71 -5.13
N PHE A 336 20.11 -0.61 -5.29
CA PHE A 336 20.49 -1.68 -4.37
C PHE A 336 21.63 -2.54 -4.90
#